data_AF-A0A1G0CB51-F1
#
_entry.id   AF-A0A1G0CB51-F1
#
_cell.length_a   1.000
_cell.length_b   1.000
_cell.length_c   1.000
_cell.angle_alpha   90.00
_cell.angle_beta   90.00
_cell.angle_gamma   90.00
#
_symmetry.space_group_name_H-M   'P 1'
#
loop_
_entity.id
_entity.type
_entity.pdbx_description
1 polymer ?
#
loop_
_entity_poly.entity_id
_entity_poly.type
_entity_poly.pdbx_seq_one_letter_code
_entity_poly.pdbx_strand_id
1 'polypeptide(L)'
;MTTNTHQLDLLENALDSLAEALAKFEEGDAGDPKAYKFAVLHMAHFIELVFKHHIAQKHPLLIYKDPFGQKLDRNKTITLWDAVNFINNEAADTVSKEFRADLEWLKRLRNEIEHHRFMMDVQQVRIAMGRLFRSVLEFLENYSDIEVESHIPAHTMEIFTVLSNEYEFQRRDALREADAVEEANPRDYSSGDDEPPVRFDCPNCDNPTLVLNDSSDAGYRCTFCGNEDSDDLPSTCDICGVQATVGELDYWEISDGQLEGRCYYCSGRYHADKDD
;
A
#
# COMPACT_ATOMS: atom_id res chain seq x y z
N MET A 1 -13.65 -28.17 37.95
CA MET A 1 -12.43 -27.67 37.29
C MET A 1 -12.89 -26.72 36.21
N THR A 2 -12.83 -25.42 36.46
CA THR A 2 -13.06 -24.40 35.43
C THR A 2 -11.86 -24.41 34.49
N THR A 3 -12.05 -24.88 33.27
CA THR A 3 -11.07 -24.74 32.21
C THR A 3 -10.91 -23.26 31.91
N ASN A 4 -9.76 -22.70 32.30
CA ASN A 4 -9.38 -21.32 32.01
C ASN A 4 -8.84 -21.27 30.57
N THR A 5 -9.72 -21.55 29.59
CA THR A 5 -9.38 -21.53 28.17
C THR A 5 -9.66 -20.14 27.60
N HIS A 6 -8.61 -19.50 27.09
CA HIS A 6 -8.69 -18.26 26.32
C HIS A 6 -8.62 -18.61 24.83
N GLN A 7 -9.54 -18.05 24.04
CA GLN A 7 -9.66 -18.31 22.61
C GLN A 7 -9.98 -16.99 21.92
N LEU A 8 -9.25 -16.72 20.84
CA LEU A 8 -9.48 -15.60 19.94
C LEU A 8 -9.60 -16.17 18.52
N ASP A 9 -10.44 -15.55 17.70
CA ASP A 9 -10.36 -15.76 16.25
C ASP A 9 -9.19 -14.99 15.61
N LEU A 10 -9.07 -15.04 14.28
CA LEU A 10 -7.99 -14.35 13.56
C LEU A 10 -8.06 -12.83 13.70
N LEU A 11 -9.27 -12.26 13.67
CA LEU A 11 -9.46 -10.81 13.73
C LEU A 11 -9.26 -10.30 15.15
N GLU A 12 -9.83 -10.96 16.15
CA GLU A 12 -9.64 -10.62 17.55
C GLU A 12 -8.15 -10.67 17.93
N ASN A 13 -7.41 -11.67 17.47
CA ASN A 13 -5.96 -11.79 17.70
C ASN A 13 -5.16 -10.71 16.93
N ALA A 14 -5.61 -10.31 15.74
CA ALA A 14 -5.02 -9.20 15.01
C ALA A 14 -5.18 -7.89 15.80
N LEU A 15 -6.39 -7.60 16.24
CA LEU A 15 -6.72 -6.35 16.95
C LEU A 15 -6.05 -6.28 18.32
N ASP A 16 -5.92 -7.40 19.03
CA ASP A 16 -5.11 -7.48 20.25
C ASP A 16 -3.63 -7.16 19.97
N SER A 17 -3.09 -7.66 18.85
CA SER A 17 -1.73 -7.33 18.41
C SER A 17 -1.57 -5.86 18.02
N LEU A 18 -2.59 -5.24 17.42
CA LEU A 18 -2.58 -3.80 17.15
C LEU A 18 -2.54 -3.00 18.46
N ALA A 19 -3.37 -3.38 19.43
CA ALA A 19 -3.38 -2.72 20.74
C ALA A 19 -2.02 -2.80 21.42
N GLU A 20 -1.38 -3.98 21.43
CA GLU A 20 -0.02 -4.12 21.97
C GLU A 20 1.01 -3.31 21.16
N ALA A 21 0.89 -3.26 19.83
CA ALA A 21 1.77 -2.44 19.00
C ALA A 21 1.69 -0.95 19.36
N LEU A 22 0.47 -0.44 19.54
CA LEU A 22 0.19 0.94 19.92
C LEU A 22 0.71 1.27 21.33
N ALA A 23 0.45 0.39 22.31
CA ALA A 23 0.96 0.58 23.68
C ALA A 23 2.49 0.64 23.70
N LYS A 24 3.16 -0.23 22.94
CA LYS A 24 4.63 -0.23 22.85
C LYS A 24 5.19 0.94 22.07
N PHE A 25 4.44 1.45 21.10
CA PHE A 25 4.80 2.68 20.40
C PHE A 25 4.74 3.87 21.35
N GLU A 26 3.68 3.99 22.14
CA GLU A 26 3.52 5.03 23.15
C GLU A 26 4.61 4.99 24.24
N GLU A 27 4.94 3.80 24.75
CA GLU A 27 6.10 3.62 25.66
C GLU A 27 7.40 4.12 25.02
N GLY A 28 7.57 3.89 23.71
CA GLY A 28 8.69 4.39 22.93
C GLY A 28 8.73 5.91 22.85
N ASP A 29 7.59 6.55 22.59
CA ASP A 29 7.43 8.00 22.55
C ASP A 29 7.61 8.65 23.93
N ALA A 30 7.24 7.95 25.00
CA ALA A 30 7.45 8.37 26.39
C ALA A 30 8.92 8.27 26.84
N GLY A 31 9.84 7.87 25.96
CA GLY A 31 11.28 7.87 26.21
C GLY A 31 11.87 6.50 26.53
N ASP A 32 11.20 5.40 26.19
CA ASP A 32 11.76 4.04 26.25
C ASP A 32 12.06 3.47 24.85
N PRO A 33 13.22 3.78 24.23
CA PRO A 33 13.53 3.34 22.88
C PRO A 33 13.46 1.83 22.64
N LYS A 34 13.62 1.00 23.68
CA LYS A 34 13.55 -0.46 23.52
C LYS A 34 12.13 -0.93 23.21
N ALA A 35 11.10 -0.15 23.56
CA ALA A 35 9.71 -0.49 23.35
C ALA A 35 9.36 -0.56 21.85
N TYR A 36 10.01 0.27 21.01
CA TYR A 36 9.85 0.26 19.56
C TYR A 36 10.08 -1.09 18.90
N LYS A 37 11.01 -1.91 19.41
CA LYS A 37 11.22 -3.24 18.84
C LYS A 37 9.98 -4.12 19.04
N PHE A 38 9.29 -3.99 20.17
CA PHE A 38 8.07 -4.74 20.45
C PHE A 38 6.90 -4.18 19.63
N ALA A 39 6.83 -2.85 19.46
CA ALA A 39 5.85 -2.23 18.56
C ALA A 39 5.99 -2.81 17.13
N VAL A 40 7.21 -2.93 16.61
CA VAL A 40 7.51 -3.54 15.31
C VAL A 40 7.08 -5.01 15.24
N LEU A 41 7.39 -5.81 16.26
CA LEU A 41 7.00 -7.23 16.29
C LEU A 41 5.47 -7.39 16.28
N HIS A 42 4.76 -6.63 17.13
CA HIS A 42 3.31 -6.69 17.23
C HIS A 42 2.63 -6.15 15.96
N MET A 43 3.15 -5.09 15.35
CA MET A 43 2.65 -4.56 14.08
C MET A 43 2.82 -5.57 12.94
N ALA A 44 3.97 -6.24 12.85
CA ALA A 44 4.18 -7.29 11.85
C ALA A 44 3.19 -8.44 12.01
N HIS A 45 2.89 -8.85 13.24
CA HIS A 45 1.89 -9.87 13.53
C HIS A 45 0.46 -9.41 13.19
N PHE A 46 0.09 -8.19 13.59
CA PHE A 46 -1.20 -7.57 13.25
C PHE A 46 -1.45 -7.58 11.74
N ILE A 47 -0.51 -7.06 10.94
CA ILE A 47 -0.67 -6.98 9.48
C ILE A 47 -0.79 -8.37 8.85
N GLU A 48 0.02 -9.34 9.28
CA GLU A 48 -0.08 -10.71 8.78
C GLU A 48 -1.46 -11.32 9.06
N LEU A 49 -2.00 -11.10 10.27
CA LEU A 49 -3.32 -11.62 10.64
C LEU A 49 -4.46 -10.90 9.93
N VAL A 50 -4.38 -9.58 9.73
CA VAL A 50 -5.36 -8.81 8.95
C VAL A 50 -5.47 -9.33 7.52
N PHE A 51 -4.33 -9.52 6.83
CA PHE A 51 -4.37 -10.04 5.46
C PHE A 51 -4.88 -11.48 5.41
N LYS A 52 -4.50 -12.32 6.38
CA LYS A 52 -5.07 -13.67 6.51
C LYS A 52 -6.57 -13.64 6.74
N HIS A 53 -7.07 -12.72 7.58
CA HIS A 53 -8.49 -12.56 7.84
C HIS A 53 -9.24 -12.17 6.57
N HIS A 54 -8.77 -11.14 5.85
CA HIS A 54 -9.34 -10.73 4.57
C HIS A 54 -9.42 -11.89 3.56
N ILE A 55 -8.37 -12.70 3.46
CA ILE A 55 -8.37 -13.89 2.59
C ILE A 55 -9.35 -14.97 3.10
N ALA A 56 -9.41 -15.19 4.42
CA ALA A 56 -10.29 -16.18 5.03
C ALA A 56 -11.78 -15.84 4.83
N GLN A 57 -12.14 -14.55 4.76
CA GLN A 57 -13.48 -14.10 4.46
C GLN A 57 -13.95 -14.57 3.07
N LYS A 58 -13.03 -14.69 2.11
CA LYS A 58 -13.32 -15.22 0.76
C LYS A 58 -13.49 -16.73 0.81
N HIS A 59 -12.55 -17.44 1.44
CA HIS A 59 -12.71 -18.86 1.75
C HIS A 59 -11.78 -19.33 2.89
N PRO A 60 -12.29 -19.99 3.96
CA PRO A 60 -11.49 -20.33 5.15
C PRO A 60 -10.30 -21.26 4.92
N LEU A 61 -10.26 -21.99 3.81
CA LEU A 61 -9.12 -22.86 3.48
C LEU A 61 -7.92 -22.08 2.93
N LEU A 62 -8.11 -20.89 2.36
CA LEU A 62 -7.06 -20.17 1.65
C LEU A 62 -5.94 -19.66 2.56
N ILE A 63 -6.14 -19.69 3.88
CA ILE A 63 -5.10 -19.37 4.87
C ILE A 63 -4.06 -20.48 5.04
N TYR A 64 -4.23 -21.65 4.42
CA TYR A 64 -3.29 -22.77 4.50
C TYR A 64 -2.43 -22.89 3.23
N LYS A 65 -1.19 -23.37 3.37
CA LYS A 65 -0.21 -23.44 2.25
C LYS A 65 -0.61 -24.35 1.08
N ASP A 66 -1.36 -25.42 1.34
CA ASP A 66 -1.83 -26.36 0.33
C ASP A 66 -3.32 -26.65 0.56
N PRO A 67 -4.20 -25.69 0.23
CA PRO A 67 -5.61 -25.75 0.60
C PRO A 67 -6.38 -26.84 -0.16
N PHE A 68 -5.87 -27.28 -1.31
CA PHE A 68 -6.48 -28.27 -2.20
C PHE A 68 -5.71 -29.61 -2.23
N GLY A 69 -4.68 -29.76 -1.41
CA GLY A 69 -3.92 -30.99 -1.28
C GLY A 69 -4.75 -32.16 -0.75
N GLN A 70 -4.31 -33.39 -1.03
CA GLN A 70 -4.99 -34.61 -0.54
C GLN A 70 -5.11 -34.68 0.99
N LYS A 71 -4.20 -34.00 1.72
CA LYS A 71 -4.25 -33.84 3.16
C LYS A 71 -3.93 -32.39 3.53
N LEU A 72 -4.89 -31.73 4.14
CA LEU A 72 -4.72 -30.37 4.66
C LEU A 72 -3.90 -30.38 5.95
N ASP A 73 -2.71 -29.80 5.93
CA ASP A 73 -1.90 -29.56 7.13
C ASP A 73 -2.27 -28.22 7.77
N ARG A 74 -3.12 -28.27 8.80
CA ARG A 74 -3.60 -27.07 9.51
C ARG A 74 -2.51 -26.36 10.32
N ASN A 75 -1.31 -26.93 10.46
CA ASN A 75 -0.19 -26.27 11.14
C ASN A 75 0.61 -25.35 10.20
N LYS A 76 0.36 -25.42 8.88
CA LYS A 76 1.09 -24.64 7.88
C LYS A 76 0.17 -23.63 7.23
N THR A 77 0.22 -22.41 7.75
CA THR A 77 -0.50 -21.29 7.17
C THR A 77 0.33 -20.54 6.14
N ILE A 78 -0.34 -19.78 5.29
CA ILE A 78 0.29 -18.82 4.38
C ILE A 78 1.12 -17.80 5.19
N THR A 79 2.15 -17.25 4.59
CA THR A 79 2.95 -16.15 5.16
C THR A 79 2.37 -14.81 4.73
N LEU A 80 2.87 -13.70 5.31
CA LEU A 80 2.53 -12.35 4.85
C LEU A 80 2.71 -12.18 3.33
N TRP A 81 3.78 -12.72 2.74
CA TRP A 81 4.06 -12.57 1.30
C TRP A 81 3.16 -13.41 0.41
N ASP A 82 2.79 -14.60 0.87
CA ASP A 82 1.77 -15.37 0.15
C ASP A 82 0.43 -14.61 0.16
N ALA A 83 0.10 -13.94 1.28
CA ALA A 83 -1.10 -13.14 1.41
C ALA A 83 -1.09 -11.90 0.50
N VAL A 84 0.01 -11.14 0.48
CA VAL A 84 0.19 -9.99 -0.43
C VAL A 84 0.05 -10.43 -1.89
N ASN A 85 0.70 -11.53 -2.28
CA ASN A 85 0.58 -12.04 -3.65
C ASN A 85 -0.84 -12.48 -3.97
N PHE A 86 -1.55 -13.11 -3.03
CA PHE A 86 -2.94 -13.49 -3.22
C PHE A 86 -3.83 -12.25 -3.45
N ILE A 87 -3.69 -11.23 -2.61
CA ILE A 87 -4.46 -9.98 -2.66
C ILE A 87 -4.22 -9.26 -4.01
N ASN A 88 -2.96 -9.05 -4.40
CA ASN A 88 -2.65 -8.34 -5.64
C ASN A 88 -2.96 -9.14 -6.92
N ASN A 89 -3.03 -10.48 -6.84
CA ASN A 89 -3.50 -11.30 -7.96
C ASN A 89 -5.01 -11.22 -8.15
N GLU A 90 -5.77 -10.88 -7.11
CA GLU A 90 -7.21 -10.72 -7.21
C GLU A 90 -7.59 -9.34 -7.76
N ALA A 91 -6.93 -8.30 -7.25
CA ALA A 91 -7.05 -6.95 -7.77
C ALA A 91 -5.66 -6.32 -7.76
N ALA A 92 -5.15 -6.01 -8.96
CA ALA A 92 -3.83 -5.43 -9.14
C ALA A 92 -3.68 -4.17 -8.26
N ASP A 93 -2.49 -4.01 -7.71
CA ASP A 93 -2.07 -2.85 -6.90
C ASP A 93 -2.87 -2.57 -5.61
N THR A 94 -3.78 -3.47 -5.18
CA THR A 94 -4.46 -3.39 -3.87
C THR A 94 -3.50 -3.20 -2.69
N VAL A 95 -2.34 -3.87 -2.73
CA VAL A 95 -1.18 -3.53 -1.92
C VAL A 95 -0.19 -2.82 -2.83
N SER A 96 -0.16 -1.49 -2.73
CA SER A 96 0.66 -0.63 -3.57
C SER A 96 2.16 -0.92 -3.44
N LYS A 97 2.96 -0.41 -4.39
CA LYS A 97 4.42 -0.63 -4.43
C LYS A 97 5.10 -0.10 -3.17
N GLU A 98 4.62 1.01 -2.63
CA GLU A 98 5.18 1.69 -1.48
C GLU A 98 4.72 1.06 -0.18
N PHE A 99 3.45 0.66 -0.08
CA PHE A 99 3.01 -0.15 1.04
C PHE A 99 3.81 -1.45 1.08
N ARG A 100 4.02 -2.10 -0.07
CA ARG A 100 4.89 -3.27 -0.19
C ARG A 100 6.34 -3.00 0.22
N ALA A 101 6.89 -1.82 -0.09
CA ALA A 101 8.22 -1.42 0.34
C ALA A 101 8.31 -1.25 1.86
N ASP A 102 7.28 -0.67 2.49
CA ASP A 102 7.18 -0.57 3.95
C ASP A 102 7.01 -1.96 4.60
N LEU A 103 6.27 -2.89 4.00
CA LEU A 103 6.17 -4.28 4.45
C LEU A 103 7.50 -5.03 4.36
N GLU A 104 8.29 -4.83 3.31
CA GLU A 104 9.62 -5.43 3.19
C GLU A 104 10.60 -4.82 4.22
N TRP A 105 10.51 -3.51 4.47
CA TRP A 105 11.23 -2.86 5.56
C TRP A 105 10.86 -3.47 6.91
N LEU A 106 9.56 -3.65 7.17
CA LEU A 106 9.03 -4.22 8.41
C LEU A 106 9.53 -5.65 8.63
N LYS A 107 9.43 -6.50 7.60
CA LYS A 107 9.95 -7.87 7.63
C LYS A 107 11.45 -7.92 7.90
N ARG A 108 12.24 -7.06 7.23
CA ARG A 108 13.69 -7.02 7.45
C ARG A 108 14.00 -6.68 8.90
N LEU A 109 13.39 -5.61 9.43
CA LEU A 109 13.63 -5.18 10.81
C LEU A 109 13.15 -6.23 11.82
N ARG A 110 11.97 -6.84 11.61
CA ARG A 110 11.46 -7.94 12.44
C ARG A 110 12.45 -9.10 12.51
N ASN A 111 12.95 -9.56 11.36
CA ASN A 111 13.93 -10.65 11.28
C ASN A 111 15.24 -10.31 12.00
N GLU A 112 15.71 -9.07 11.88
CA GLU A 112 16.89 -8.60 12.61
C GLU A 112 16.66 -8.63 14.12
N ILE A 113 15.51 -8.16 14.60
CA ILE A 113 15.11 -8.18 16.02
C ILE A 113 15.05 -9.62 16.56
N GLU A 114 14.49 -10.57 15.79
CA GLU A 114 14.23 -11.94 16.23
C GLU A 114 15.47 -12.85 16.19
N HIS A 115 16.35 -12.67 15.21
CA HIS A 115 17.38 -13.68 14.88
C HIS A 115 18.81 -13.18 14.96
N HIS A 116 19.05 -11.87 15.07
CA HIS A 116 20.39 -11.30 14.98
C HIS A 116 20.65 -10.18 16.01
N ARG A 117 21.90 -9.72 16.08
CA ARG A 117 22.20 -8.44 16.71
C ARG A 117 21.68 -7.35 15.81
N PHE A 118 20.76 -6.52 16.32
CA PHE A 118 20.15 -5.45 15.56
C PHE A 118 20.53 -4.07 16.11
N MET A 119 20.37 -3.07 15.26
CA MET A 119 20.40 -1.65 15.60
C MET A 119 19.19 -1.02 14.91
N MET A 120 18.50 -0.12 15.58
CA MET A 120 17.39 0.62 14.98
C MET A 120 17.58 2.11 15.16
N ASP A 121 17.26 2.86 14.11
CA ASP A 121 17.06 4.30 14.20
C ASP A 121 15.60 4.55 14.62
N VAL A 122 15.43 5.12 15.82
CA VAL A 122 14.12 5.39 16.40
C VAL A 122 13.29 6.31 15.50
N GLN A 123 13.89 7.33 14.90
CA GLN A 123 13.16 8.25 14.03
C GLN A 123 12.68 7.54 12.76
N GLN A 124 13.53 6.70 12.17
CA GLN A 124 13.14 5.89 11.01
C GLN A 124 11.99 4.93 11.36
N VAL A 125 12.05 4.28 12.53
CA VAL A 125 10.98 3.38 12.98
C VAL A 125 9.68 4.13 13.16
N ARG A 126 9.67 5.30 13.79
CA ARG A 126 8.46 6.12 13.97
C ARG A 126 7.79 6.46 12.65
N ILE A 127 8.58 6.93 11.68
CA ILE A 127 8.08 7.30 10.34
C ILE A 127 7.50 6.06 9.63
N ALA A 128 8.24 4.95 9.60
CA ALA A 128 7.79 3.73 8.93
C ALA A 128 6.54 3.14 9.59
N MET A 129 6.46 3.13 10.92
CA MET A 129 5.29 2.66 11.67
C MET A 129 4.05 3.52 11.40
N GLY A 130 4.20 4.85 11.34
CA GLY A 130 3.09 5.74 10.97
C GLY A 130 2.59 5.48 9.54
N ARG A 131 3.50 5.27 8.58
CA ARG A 131 3.13 4.92 7.19
C ARG A 131 2.44 3.57 7.11
N LEU A 132 2.95 2.54 7.80
CA LEU A 132 2.34 1.22 7.88
C LEU A 132 0.94 1.28 8.50
N PHE A 133 0.81 1.97 9.63
CA PHE A 133 -0.48 2.12 10.31
C PHE A 133 -1.52 2.75 9.39
N ARG A 134 -1.15 3.84 8.71
CA ARG A 134 -1.97 4.49 7.69
C ARG A 134 -2.38 3.54 6.57
N SER A 135 -1.42 2.91 5.90
CA SER A 135 -1.71 2.04 4.74
C SER A 135 -2.56 0.83 5.13
N VAL A 136 -2.42 0.32 6.35
CA VAL A 136 -3.25 -0.78 6.84
C VAL A 136 -4.66 -0.30 7.18
N LEU A 137 -4.83 0.88 7.77
CA LEU A 137 -6.16 1.46 7.99
C LEU A 137 -6.88 1.72 6.67
N GLU A 138 -6.21 2.31 5.70
CA GLU A 138 -6.74 2.52 4.36
C GLU A 138 -7.13 1.20 3.67
N PHE A 139 -6.27 0.19 3.76
CA PHE A 139 -6.61 -1.15 3.28
C PHE A 139 -7.86 -1.71 3.98
N LEU A 140 -7.95 -1.56 5.30
CA LEU A 140 -9.10 -2.03 6.06
C LEU A 140 -10.36 -1.27 5.67
N GLU A 141 -10.32 0.05 5.51
CA GLU A 141 -11.47 0.87 5.09
C GLU A 141 -11.97 0.51 3.69
N ASN A 142 -11.05 0.26 2.75
CA ASN A 142 -11.40 0.00 1.35
C ASN A 142 -11.80 -1.46 1.08
N TYR A 143 -11.22 -2.41 1.81
CA TYR A 143 -11.31 -3.84 1.49
C TYR A 143 -11.83 -4.71 2.63
N SER A 144 -12.25 -4.13 3.76
CA SER A 144 -12.84 -4.88 4.86
C SER A 144 -13.95 -4.10 5.57
N ASP A 145 -14.97 -4.80 6.04
CA ASP A 145 -16.03 -4.19 6.86
C ASP A 145 -15.62 -4.10 8.35
N ILE A 146 -14.34 -3.83 8.65
CA ILE A 146 -13.79 -3.85 10.02
C ILE A 146 -13.77 -2.43 10.59
N GLU A 147 -14.58 -2.18 11.62
CA GLU A 147 -14.55 -0.94 12.38
C GLU A 147 -13.45 -0.99 13.46
N VAL A 148 -12.19 -0.74 13.06
CA VAL A 148 -11.00 -0.89 13.94
C VAL A 148 -11.14 -0.12 15.25
N GLU A 149 -11.61 1.12 15.20
CA GLU A 149 -11.76 2.01 16.35
C GLU A 149 -12.59 1.38 17.49
N SER A 150 -13.66 0.66 17.14
CA SER A 150 -14.54 0.00 18.12
C SER A 150 -13.85 -1.08 18.96
N HIS A 151 -12.71 -1.59 18.47
CA HIS A 151 -11.94 -2.66 19.10
C HIS A 151 -10.69 -2.18 19.82
N ILE A 152 -10.36 -0.89 19.74
CA ILE A 152 -9.17 -0.34 20.41
C ILE A 152 -9.44 -0.18 21.91
N PRO A 153 -8.61 -0.78 22.78
CA PRO A 153 -8.73 -0.60 24.22
C PRO A 153 -8.58 0.87 24.65
N ALA A 154 -9.30 1.28 25.70
CA ALA A 154 -9.27 2.66 26.18
C ALA A 154 -7.88 3.20 26.53
N HIS A 155 -6.94 2.33 26.92
CA HIS A 155 -5.58 2.74 27.28
C HIS A 155 -4.68 3.02 26.06
N THR A 156 -5.02 2.52 24.88
CA THR A 156 -4.30 2.83 23.62
C THR A 156 -5.10 3.72 22.68
N MET A 157 -6.32 4.10 23.07
CA MET A 157 -7.19 4.95 22.27
C MET A 157 -6.56 6.31 21.99
N GLU A 158 -5.85 6.91 22.94
CA GLU A 158 -5.21 8.22 22.74
C GLU A 158 -4.21 8.19 21.58
N ILE A 159 -3.28 7.22 21.59
CA ILE A 159 -2.29 7.09 20.53
C ILE A 159 -2.93 6.68 19.19
N PHE A 160 -3.95 5.83 19.20
CA PHE A 160 -4.74 5.51 18.01
C PHE A 160 -5.36 6.77 17.42
N THR A 161 -6.07 7.55 18.22
CA THR A 161 -6.70 8.80 17.79
C THR A 161 -5.67 9.80 17.26
N VAL A 162 -4.49 9.92 17.87
CA VAL A 162 -3.43 10.79 17.35
C VAL A 162 -2.98 10.34 15.96
N LEU A 163 -2.61 9.07 15.80
CA LEU A 163 -2.12 8.55 14.52
C LEU A 163 -3.20 8.59 13.42
N SER A 164 -4.44 8.25 13.76
CA SER A 164 -5.58 8.31 12.83
C SER A 164 -5.93 9.75 12.44
N ASN A 165 -5.92 10.70 13.40
CA ASN A 165 -6.16 12.11 13.09
C ASN A 165 -5.05 12.73 12.24
N GLU A 166 -3.79 12.39 12.50
CA GLU A 166 -2.67 12.83 11.67
C GLU A 166 -2.83 12.33 10.24
N TYR A 167 -3.23 11.08 10.06
CA TYR A 167 -3.57 10.53 8.75
C TYR A 167 -4.70 11.30 8.07
N GLU A 168 -5.86 11.42 8.73
CA GLU A 168 -7.04 12.11 8.18
C GLU A 168 -6.76 13.57 7.84
N PHE A 169 -5.98 14.26 8.68
CA PHE A 169 -5.58 15.63 8.46
C PHE A 169 -4.70 15.76 7.20
N GLN A 170 -3.67 14.92 7.08
CA GLN A 170 -2.80 14.91 5.90
C GLN A 170 -3.59 14.60 4.62
N ARG A 171 -4.52 13.63 4.70
CA ARG A 171 -5.33 13.22 3.57
C ARG A 171 -6.25 14.34 3.11
N ARG A 172 -6.96 14.97 4.05
CA ARG A 172 -7.83 16.12 3.76
C ARG A 172 -7.06 17.30 3.17
N ASP A 173 -5.86 17.58 3.69
CA ASP A 173 -5.04 18.68 3.19
C ASP A 173 -4.54 18.40 1.77
N ALA A 174 -4.11 17.16 1.49
CA ALA A 174 -3.73 16.74 0.15
C ALA A 174 -4.90 16.77 -0.84
N LEU A 175 -6.10 16.36 -0.43
CA LEU A 175 -7.31 16.46 -1.24
C LEU A 175 -7.66 17.92 -1.56
N ARG A 176 -7.55 18.83 -0.58
CA ARG A 176 -7.79 20.26 -0.81
C ARG A 176 -6.78 20.85 -1.79
N GLU A 177 -5.52 20.46 -1.71
CA GLU A 177 -4.49 20.87 -2.66
C GLU A 177 -4.80 20.34 -4.06
N ALA A 178 -5.22 19.08 -4.18
CA ALA A 178 -5.64 18.48 -5.44
C ALA A 178 -6.86 19.20 -6.05
N ASP A 179 -7.88 19.50 -5.24
CA ASP A 179 -9.06 20.26 -5.65
C ASP A 179 -8.68 21.66 -6.16
N ALA A 180 -7.72 22.33 -5.52
CA ALA A 180 -7.25 23.64 -5.94
C ALA A 180 -6.51 23.60 -7.30
N VAL A 181 -5.77 22.52 -7.58
CA VAL A 181 -5.15 22.30 -8.89
C VAL A 181 -6.22 22.06 -9.95
N GLU A 182 -7.24 21.27 -9.65
CA GLU A 182 -8.37 21.01 -10.55
C GLU A 182 -9.17 22.28 -10.87
N GLU A 183 -9.46 23.11 -9.86
CA GLU A 183 -10.15 24.40 -10.04
C GLU A 183 -9.30 25.40 -10.85
N ALA A 184 -7.98 25.39 -10.70
CA ALA A 184 -7.07 26.25 -11.45
C ALA A 184 -6.91 25.82 -12.93
N ASN A 185 -7.26 24.58 -13.27
CA ASN A 185 -7.16 24.02 -14.62
C ASN A 185 -8.54 23.55 -15.10
N PRO A 186 -9.51 24.46 -15.30
CA PRO A 186 -10.86 24.08 -15.70
C PRO A 186 -10.85 23.43 -17.09
N ARG A 187 -11.41 22.24 -17.19
CA ARG A 187 -11.59 21.54 -18.48
C ARG A 187 -12.61 22.26 -19.34
N ASP A 188 -12.23 22.60 -20.57
CA ASP A 188 -13.16 23.11 -21.57
C ASP A 188 -13.81 21.93 -22.29
N TYR A 189 -15.03 21.57 -21.85
CA TYR A 189 -15.83 20.50 -22.46
C TYR A 189 -16.20 20.76 -23.94
N SER A 190 -15.87 21.92 -24.51
CA SER A 190 -16.04 22.21 -25.93
C SER A 190 -14.84 21.80 -26.81
N SER A 191 -13.70 21.44 -26.20
CA SER A 191 -12.42 21.13 -26.87
C SER A 191 -12.25 19.69 -27.35
N GLY A 192 -13.24 18.81 -27.17
CA GLY A 192 -13.12 17.37 -27.48
C GLY A 192 -12.44 16.56 -26.37
N ASP A 193 -12.62 15.23 -26.40
CA ASP A 193 -12.21 14.28 -25.35
C ASP A 193 -10.67 14.08 -25.22
N ASP A 194 -9.86 14.89 -25.91
CA ASP A 194 -8.40 14.67 -26.08
C ASP A 194 -7.53 15.37 -25.02
N GLU A 195 -8.11 16.12 -24.08
CA GLU A 195 -7.36 16.78 -23.00
C GLU A 195 -7.09 15.82 -21.82
N PRO A 196 -5.83 15.65 -21.40
CA PRO A 196 -5.50 14.75 -20.30
C PRO A 196 -6.18 15.17 -18.98
N PRO A 197 -6.54 14.22 -18.11
CA PRO A 197 -7.10 14.52 -16.79
C PRO A 197 -6.17 15.37 -15.95
N VAL A 198 -6.73 16.39 -15.29
CA VAL A 198 -5.97 17.21 -14.33
C VAL A 198 -5.61 16.42 -13.07
N ARG A 199 -6.37 15.36 -12.81
CA ARG A 199 -6.32 14.56 -11.60
C ARG A 199 -6.58 13.08 -11.89
N PHE A 200 -5.82 12.24 -11.22
CA PHE A 200 -5.94 10.79 -11.22
C PHE A 200 -5.98 10.25 -9.79
N ASP A 201 -6.47 9.03 -9.65
CA ASP A 201 -6.19 8.21 -8.47
C ASP A 201 -4.69 7.87 -8.45
N CYS A 202 -4.05 8.09 -7.31
CA CYS A 202 -2.63 7.81 -7.17
C CYS A 202 -2.43 6.29 -6.98
N PRO A 203 -1.69 5.58 -7.84
CA PRO A 203 -1.51 4.13 -7.73
C PRO A 203 -0.67 3.69 -6.50
N ASN A 204 -0.10 4.65 -5.78
CA ASN A 204 0.68 4.41 -4.57
C ASN A 204 -0.20 4.45 -3.32
N CYS A 205 -1.08 5.44 -3.22
CA CYS A 205 -1.85 5.69 -2.01
C CYS A 205 -3.35 5.67 -2.22
N ASP A 206 -3.85 5.27 -3.40
CA ASP A 206 -5.26 5.11 -3.76
C ASP A 206 -6.17 6.32 -3.47
N ASN A 207 -5.57 7.49 -3.23
CA ASN A 207 -6.28 8.74 -3.07
C ASN A 207 -6.30 9.48 -4.42
N PRO A 208 -7.40 10.17 -4.76
CA PRO A 208 -7.46 11.05 -5.92
C PRO A 208 -6.60 12.28 -5.63
N THR A 209 -5.28 12.14 -5.65
CA THR A 209 -4.35 13.21 -5.24
C THR A 209 -3.17 13.35 -6.20
N LEU A 210 -3.10 12.53 -7.25
CA LEU A 210 -2.13 12.66 -8.33
C LEU A 210 -2.60 13.73 -9.31
N VAL A 211 -2.00 14.92 -9.24
CA VAL A 211 -2.44 16.11 -9.99
C VAL A 211 -1.32 16.71 -10.83
N LEU A 212 -1.67 17.55 -11.80
CA LEU A 212 -0.71 18.31 -12.60
C LEU A 212 0.30 19.04 -11.71
N ASN A 213 1.58 18.91 -12.05
CA ASN A 213 2.68 19.56 -11.35
C ASN A 213 3.85 19.84 -12.30
N ASP A 214 4.06 21.11 -12.64
CA ASP A 214 5.12 21.55 -13.56
C ASP A 214 6.55 21.29 -13.03
N SER A 215 6.69 20.99 -11.73
CA SER A 215 8.00 20.68 -11.12
C SER A 215 8.29 19.18 -11.09
N SER A 216 7.36 18.32 -11.52
CA SER A 216 7.55 16.88 -11.68
C SER A 216 8.09 16.57 -13.06
N ASP A 217 9.03 15.63 -13.15
CA ASP A 217 9.57 15.17 -14.43
C ASP A 217 8.49 14.46 -15.28
N ALA A 218 7.51 13.84 -14.63
CA ALA A 218 6.36 13.19 -15.27
C ALA A 218 5.20 14.17 -15.54
N GLY A 219 5.29 15.43 -15.12
CA GLY A 219 4.23 16.43 -15.22
C GLY A 219 3.08 16.26 -14.23
N TYR A 220 3.11 15.21 -13.40
CA TYR A 220 2.13 14.93 -12.35
C TYR A 220 2.83 14.59 -11.04
N ARG A 221 2.23 14.97 -9.92
CA ARG A 221 2.73 14.62 -8.60
C ARG A 221 1.59 14.47 -7.60
N CYS A 222 1.67 13.42 -6.79
CA CYS A 222 0.72 13.19 -5.72
C CYS A 222 0.94 14.16 -4.56
N THR A 223 -0.09 14.94 -4.22
CA THR A 223 -0.07 15.88 -3.09
C THR A 223 -0.02 15.18 -1.72
N PHE A 224 -0.33 13.88 -1.68
CA PHE A 224 -0.34 13.09 -0.44
C PHE A 224 0.98 12.33 -0.18
N CYS A 225 1.36 11.42 -1.09
CA CYS A 225 2.51 10.54 -0.91
C CYS A 225 3.74 10.97 -1.72
N GLY A 226 3.60 11.98 -2.58
CA GLY A 226 4.69 12.49 -3.43
C GLY A 226 5.03 11.63 -4.64
N ASN A 227 4.26 10.58 -4.94
CA ASN A 227 4.41 9.74 -6.13
C ASN A 227 4.29 10.56 -7.42
N GLU A 228 5.16 10.29 -8.39
CA GLU A 228 5.16 10.94 -9.71
C GLU A 228 4.87 9.95 -10.86
N ASP A 229 4.87 8.64 -10.58
CA ASP A 229 4.74 7.60 -11.60
C ASP A 229 3.32 7.02 -11.65
N SER A 230 2.73 6.90 -12.84
CA SER A 230 1.52 6.08 -13.06
C SER A 230 1.47 5.60 -14.51
N ASP A 231 0.97 4.37 -14.71
CA ASP A 231 0.78 3.77 -16.03
C ASP A 231 -0.33 4.49 -16.83
N ASP A 232 -1.23 5.21 -16.14
CA ASP A 232 -2.32 5.98 -16.72
C ASP A 232 -1.90 7.40 -17.15
N LEU A 233 -0.66 7.81 -16.86
CA LEU A 233 -0.21 9.16 -17.23
C LEU A 233 -0.16 9.32 -18.75
N PRO A 234 -0.58 10.48 -19.26
CA PRO A 234 -0.54 10.77 -20.69
C PRO A 234 0.89 10.81 -21.19
N SER A 235 1.13 10.15 -22.32
CA SER A 235 2.41 10.13 -23.01
C SER A 235 2.18 10.10 -24.53
N THR A 236 3.25 10.07 -25.31
CA THR A 236 3.18 9.99 -26.77
C THR A 236 4.23 9.04 -27.31
N CYS A 237 3.92 8.36 -28.40
CA CYS A 237 4.92 7.56 -29.11
C CYS A 237 6.00 8.46 -29.73
N ASP A 238 7.28 8.20 -29.42
CA ASP A 238 8.41 8.98 -29.91
C ASP A 238 8.60 8.89 -31.44
N ILE A 239 8.05 7.84 -32.06
CA ILE A 239 8.20 7.59 -33.50
C ILE A 239 7.09 8.27 -34.32
N CYS A 240 5.83 8.14 -33.89
CA CYS A 240 4.68 8.58 -34.69
C CYS A 240 3.85 9.69 -34.05
N GLY A 241 4.11 10.04 -32.79
CA GLY A 241 3.41 11.10 -32.06
C GLY A 241 1.98 10.76 -31.66
N VAL A 242 1.54 9.51 -31.79
CA VAL A 242 0.21 9.10 -31.31
C VAL A 242 0.14 9.27 -29.79
N GLN A 243 -0.96 9.85 -29.30
CA GLN A 243 -1.27 9.92 -27.87
C GLN A 243 -1.49 8.49 -27.35
N ALA A 244 -0.94 8.22 -26.18
CA ALA A 244 -1.02 6.95 -25.47
C ALA A 244 -0.86 7.22 -23.96
N THR A 245 -0.94 6.19 -23.13
CA THR A 245 -0.48 6.27 -21.74
C THR A 245 0.91 5.66 -21.56
N VAL A 246 1.56 5.95 -20.43
CA VAL A 246 2.85 5.36 -20.08
C VAL A 246 2.82 3.84 -20.14
N GLY A 247 1.75 3.20 -19.64
CA GLY A 247 1.60 1.74 -19.60
C GLY A 247 1.33 1.10 -20.97
N GLU A 248 0.86 1.87 -21.97
CA GLU A 248 0.62 1.38 -23.33
C GLU A 248 1.89 1.37 -24.21
N LEU A 249 2.92 2.12 -23.82
CA LEU A 249 4.16 2.24 -24.56
C LEU A 249 5.15 1.13 -24.19
N ASP A 250 5.88 0.67 -25.20
CA ASP A 250 7.00 -0.26 -25.04
C ASP A 250 8.31 0.52 -25.10
N TYR A 251 9.12 0.46 -24.05
CA TYR A 251 10.33 1.29 -23.92
C TYR A 251 11.58 0.52 -24.34
N TRP A 252 12.35 1.11 -25.25
CA TRP A 252 13.57 0.53 -25.80
C TRP A 252 14.77 1.44 -25.50
N GLU A 253 15.86 0.87 -25.01
CA GLU A 253 17.10 1.62 -24.82
C GLU A 253 17.79 1.84 -26.17
N ILE A 254 18.02 3.10 -26.54
CA ILE A 254 18.75 3.48 -27.75
C ILE A 254 20.25 3.65 -27.45
N SER A 255 21.06 3.82 -28.50
CA SER A 255 22.54 3.82 -28.43
C SER A 255 23.15 4.83 -27.44
N ASP A 256 22.37 5.84 -27.05
CA ASP A 256 22.81 6.95 -26.20
C ASP A 256 22.33 6.80 -24.74
N GLY A 257 21.74 5.65 -24.38
CA GLY A 257 21.25 5.34 -23.03
C GLY A 257 19.91 6.01 -22.68
N GLN A 258 19.25 6.64 -23.64
CA GLN A 258 17.88 7.14 -23.50
C GLN A 258 16.87 6.02 -23.78
N LEU A 259 15.69 6.14 -23.17
CA LEU A 259 14.55 5.25 -23.43
C LEU A 259 13.65 5.89 -24.48
N GLU A 260 13.29 5.13 -25.52
CA GLU A 260 12.34 5.52 -26.55
C GLU A 260 11.04 4.72 -26.36
N GLY A 261 9.93 5.42 -26.12
CA GLY A 261 8.60 4.85 -25.94
C GLY A 261 7.90 4.65 -27.27
N ARG A 262 7.57 3.39 -27.60
CA ARG A 262 6.97 3.00 -28.88
C ARG A 262 5.57 2.43 -28.70
N CYS A 263 4.60 2.93 -29.46
CA CYS A 263 3.25 2.36 -29.48
C CYS A 263 3.21 0.95 -30.11
N TYR A 264 2.09 0.24 -29.93
CA TYR A 264 1.86 -1.12 -30.44
C TYR A 264 2.23 -1.36 -31.92
N TYR A 265 2.05 -0.36 -32.78
CA TYR A 265 2.43 -0.45 -34.20
C TYR A 265 3.91 -0.18 -34.44
N CYS A 266 4.48 0.83 -33.79
CA CYS A 266 5.87 1.25 -33.97
C CYS A 266 6.88 0.34 -33.27
N SER A 267 6.45 -0.41 -32.25
CA SER A 267 7.26 -1.44 -31.60
C SER A 267 7.41 -2.71 -32.44
N GLY A 268 6.59 -2.88 -33.48
CA GLY A 268 6.56 -4.09 -34.30
C GLY A 268 5.76 -5.25 -33.71
N ARG A 269 5.17 -5.10 -32.50
CA ARG A 269 4.30 -6.11 -31.87
C ARG A 269 3.13 -6.50 -32.77
N TYR A 270 2.48 -5.51 -33.40
CA TYR A 270 1.40 -5.78 -34.35
C TYR A 270 1.77 -6.74 -35.49
N HIS A 271 3.02 -6.69 -35.97
CA HIS A 271 3.48 -7.60 -37.01
C HIS A 271 3.77 -9.00 -36.45
N ALA A 272 4.36 -9.10 -35.26
CA ALA A 272 4.59 -10.37 -34.58
C ALA A 272 3.28 -11.10 -34.26
N ASP A 273 2.29 -10.40 -33.70
CA ASP A 273 0.99 -10.98 -33.31
C ASP A 273 0.13 -11.41 -34.52
N LYS A 274 0.44 -10.90 -35.73
CA LYS A 274 -0.25 -11.26 -36.98
C LYS A 274 0.37 -12.43 -37.73
N ASP A 275 1.64 -12.72 -37.46
CA ASP A 275 2.41 -13.79 -38.11
C ASP A 275 2.38 -15.11 -37.29
N ASP A 276 1.77 -15.09 -36.08
CA ASP A 276 1.38 -16.25 -35.26
C ASP A 276 -0.07 -16.74 -35.53
#